data_AF-X0VKG7-F1
#
_entry.id   AF-X0VKG7-F1
#
_cell.length_a   1.000
_cell.length_b   1.000
_cell.length_c   1.000
_cell.angle_alpha   90.00
_cell.angle_beta   90.00
_cell.angle_gamma   90.00
#
_symmetry.space_group_name_H-M   'P 1'
#
loop_
_entity.id
_entity.type
_entity.pdbx_description
1 polymer ?
#
loop_
_entity_poly.entity_id
_entity_poly.type
_entity_poly.pdbx_seq_one_letter_code
_entity_poly.pdbx_strand_id
1 'polypeptide(L)'
;MGIELIDIEDFVCCGANQINISIEAGLLLSAMNLAYAEAQDLDIVTLCAACFGVLAEAAEELKKELVRKRVNKQLSMIGLEYNGSTKVKHISRVIYEDVGLDGIRKAVKRGLSKLRAAPHYGCHSLKPRSISEGFDEPDDPKTLHQLIWA
;
A
#
# COMPACT_ATOMS: atom_id res chain seq x y z
N MET A 1 -1.77 -0.04 -19.69
CA MET A 1 -2.28 -0.85 -18.57
C MET A 1 -3.45 -0.18 -17.85
N GLY A 2 -3.97 0.97 -18.31
CA GLY A 2 -5.30 1.46 -17.93
C GLY A 2 -5.44 2.10 -16.54
N ILE A 3 -4.33 2.28 -15.82
CA ILE A 3 -4.29 2.89 -14.50
C ILE A 3 -3.73 4.31 -14.65
N GLU A 4 -4.47 5.30 -14.14
CA GLU A 4 -4.01 6.68 -14.01
C GLU A 4 -3.31 6.83 -12.65
N LEU A 5 -2.11 7.43 -12.67
CA LEU A 5 -1.35 7.72 -11.45
C LEU A 5 -1.37 9.22 -11.24
N ILE A 6 -1.86 9.63 -10.07
CA ILE A 6 -1.93 11.02 -9.65
C ILE A 6 -0.87 11.24 -8.57
N ASP A 7 -0.02 12.23 -8.78
CA ASP A 7 0.99 12.62 -7.82
C ASP A 7 0.36 13.50 -6.73
N ILE A 8 0.59 13.14 -5.47
CA ILE A 8 0.22 13.96 -4.31
C ILE A 8 1.50 14.55 -3.76
N GLU A 9 1.76 15.82 -4.09
CA GLU A 9 3.01 16.52 -3.76
C GLU A 9 3.27 16.61 -2.25
N ASP A 10 2.20 16.63 -1.44
CA ASP A 10 2.27 16.75 0.01
C ASP A 10 2.61 15.46 0.75
N PHE A 11 2.74 14.32 0.03
CA PHE A 11 3.11 13.06 0.66
C PHE A 11 4.45 13.15 1.39
N VAL A 12 4.45 12.61 2.61
CA VAL A 12 5.61 12.51 3.49
C VAL A 12 6.06 11.06 3.62
N CYS A 13 7.17 10.83 4.32
CA CYS A 13 7.62 9.48 4.65
C CYS A 13 6.49 8.67 5.30
N CYS A 14 6.33 7.40 4.92
CA CYS A 14 5.29 6.50 5.43
C CYS A 14 5.39 6.17 6.93
N GLY A 15 6.42 6.67 7.63
CA GLY A 15 6.55 6.46 9.08
C GLY A 15 7.18 5.12 9.48
N ALA A 16 7.49 4.21 8.55
CA ALA A 16 8.06 2.89 8.87
C ALA A 16 9.32 2.96 9.75
N ASN A 17 10.23 3.88 9.46
CA ASN A 17 11.45 4.05 10.25
C ASN A 17 11.20 4.76 11.59
N GLN A 18 10.08 5.48 11.73
CA GLN A 18 9.76 6.26 12.93
C GLN A 18 9.06 5.42 14.00
N ILE A 19 8.35 4.35 13.63
CA ILE A 19 7.65 3.46 14.57
C ILE A 19 8.60 2.89 15.64
N ASN A 20 9.86 2.63 15.28
CA ASN A 20 10.87 2.12 16.21
C ASN A 20 11.32 3.14 17.28
N ILE A 21 11.08 4.44 17.02
CA ILE A 21 11.44 5.54 17.93
C ILE A 21 10.18 6.00 18.68
N SER A 22 9.09 6.23 17.95
CA SER A 22 7.79 6.63 18.46
C SER A 22 6.68 6.08 17.57
N ILE A 23 5.91 5.14 18.12
CA ILE A 23 4.73 4.57 17.47
C ILE A 23 3.75 5.68 17.08
N GLU A 24 3.58 6.69 17.95
CA GLU A 24 2.68 7.82 17.70
C GLU A 24 3.15 8.65 16.50
N ALA A 25 4.46 8.96 16.41
CA ALA A 25 4.99 9.70 15.27
C ALA A 25 4.87 8.90 13.95
N GLY A 26 5.14 7.59 14.00
CA GLY A 26 4.97 6.71 12.84
C GLY A 26 3.52 6.65 12.36
N LEU A 27 2.56 6.51 13.29
CA LEU A 27 1.14 6.51 13.00
C LEU A 27 0.67 7.86 12.42
N LEU A 28 1.11 8.97 13.00
CA LEU A 28 0.74 10.31 12.53
C LEU A 28 1.23 10.56 11.09
N LEU A 29 2.48 10.20 10.78
CA LEU A 29 3.02 10.31 9.41
C LEU A 29 2.24 9.46 8.41
N SER A 30 1.87 8.23 8.79
CA SER A 30 1.02 7.39 7.96
C SER A 30 -0.35 8.01 7.75
N ALA A 31 -0.97 8.52 8.82
CA ALA A 31 -2.27 9.16 8.78
C ALA A 31 -2.31 10.43 7.94
N MET A 32 -1.22 11.20 7.90
CA MET A 32 -1.08 12.36 7.00
C MET A 32 -1.23 11.93 5.54
N ASN A 33 -0.49 10.91 5.10
CA ASN A 33 -0.58 10.41 3.73
C ASN A 33 -1.98 9.86 3.40
N LEU A 34 -2.59 9.13 4.33
CA LEU A 34 -3.96 8.64 4.18
C LEU A 34 -4.96 9.80 4.04
N ALA A 35 -4.83 10.84 4.88
CA ALA A 35 -5.68 12.03 4.83
C ALA A 35 -5.51 12.82 3.53
N TYR A 36 -4.28 12.98 3.03
CA TYR A 36 -4.03 13.69 1.78
C TYR A 36 -4.66 12.99 0.57
N ALA A 37 -4.58 11.65 0.52
CA ALA A 37 -5.24 10.87 -0.52
C ALA A 37 -6.77 10.94 -0.38
N GLU A 38 -7.28 10.83 0.84
CA GLU A 38 -8.72 10.89 1.12
C GLU A 38 -9.34 12.24 0.75
N ALA A 39 -8.63 13.34 1.03
CA ALA A 39 -9.06 14.69 0.67
C ALA A 39 -9.24 14.90 -0.84
N GLN A 40 -8.60 14.05 -1.65
CA GLN A 40 -8.71 14.06 -3.12
C GLN A 40 -9.60 12.95 -3.66
N ASP A 41 -10.27 12.18 -2.79
CA ASP A 41 -11.07 11.00 -3.16
C ASP A 41 -10.25 9.93 -3.90
N LEU A 42 -8.99 9.74 -3.48
CA LEU A 42 -8.05 8.81 -4.09
C LEU A 42 -7.68 7.65 -3.16
N ASP A 43 -7.42 6.50 -3.79
CA ASP A 43 -6.72 5.37 -3.19
C ASP A 43 -5.20 5.51 -3.35
N ILE A 44 -4.42 4.86 -2.49
CA ILE A 44 -2.96 4.86 -2.53
C ILE A 44 -2.44 3.57 -3.15
N VAL A 45 -1.59 3.71 -4.17
CA VAL A 45 -0.74 2.62 -4.68
C VAL A 45 0.69 2.82 -4.23
N THR A 46 1.33 1.77 -3.70
CA THR A 46 2.74 1.84 -3.27
C THR A 46 3.60 0.88 -4.09
N LEU A 47 4.86 1.28 -4.35
CA LEU A 47 5.88 0.42 -4.96
C LEU A 47 6.69 -0.38 -3.94
N CYS A 48 6.61 0.01 -2.66
CA CYS A 48 7.43 -0.53 -1.58
C CYS A 48 6.57 -1.35 -0.62
N ALA A 49 6.99 -2.59 -0.36
CA ALA A 49 6.36 -3.50 0.59
C ALA A 49 6.20 -2.86 1.99
N ALA A 50 7.25 -2.19 2.49
CA ALA A 50 7.21 -1.54 3.80
C ALA A 50 6.20 -0.38 3.83
N CYS A 51 6.14 0.45 2.78
CA CYS A 51 5.15 1.53 2.68
C CYS A 51 3.73 0.98 2.65
N PHE A 52 3.46 -0.08 1.88
CA PHE A 52 2.17 -0.76 1.91
C PHE A 52 1.84 -1.22 3.34
N GLY A 53 2.73 -1.98 3.98
CA GLY A 53 2.48 -2.56 5.29
C GLY A 53 2.13 -1.51 6.34
N VAL A 54 2.93 -0.46 6.47
CA VAL A 54 2.71 0.55 7.54
C VAL A 54 1.51 1.44 7.28
N LEU A 55 1.23 1.79 6.02
CA LEU A 55 0.04 2.59 5.69
C LEU A 55 -1.24 1.77 5.87
N ALA A 56 -1.23 0.50 5.47
CA ALA A 56 -2.38 -0.39 5.65
C ALA A 56 -2.60 -0.75 7.15
N GLU A 57 -1.53 -0.98 7.92
CA GLU A 57 -1.60 -1.13 9.38
C GLU A 57 -2.13 0.14 10.06
N ALA A 58 -1.68 1.32 9.64
CA ALA A 58 -2.19 2.59 10.15
C ALA A 58 -3.68 2.76 9.84
N ALA A 59 -4.11 2.44 8.60
CA ALA A 59 -5.51 2.50 8.21
C ALA A 59 -6.38 1.55 9.06
N GLU A 60 -5.88 0.35 9.38
CA GLU A 60 -6.55 -0.59 10.29
C GLU A 60 -6.63 -0.05 11.73
N GLU A 61 -5.52 0.48 12.26
CA GLU A 61 -5.47 1.04 13.62
C GLU A 61 -6.42 2.24 13.77
N LEU A 62 -6.54 3.07 12.73
CA LEU A 62 -7.42 4.23 12.66
C LEU A 62 -8.91 3.86 12.54
N LYS A 63 -9.28 2.57 12.38
CA LYS A 63 -10.67 2.15 12.54
C LYS A 63 -11.16 2.28 13.99
N LYS A 64 -10.24 2.29 14.96
CA LYS A 64 -10.56 2.51 16.37
C LYS A 64 -10.87 3.99 16.60
N GLU A 65 -12.12 4.30 16.89
CA GLU A 65 -12.63 5.68 16.99
C GLU A 65 -11.79 6.58 17.93
N LEU A 66 -11.37 6.06 19.09
CA LEU A 66 -10.53 6.81 20.03
C LEU A 66 -9.15 7.17 19.46
N VAL A 67 -8.55 6.25 18.69
CA VAL A 67 -7.26 6.49 18.04
C VAL A 67 -7.43 7.50 16.92
N ARG A 68 -8.45 7.32 16.07
CA ARG A 68 -8.77 8.25 14.98
C ARG A 68 -9.02 9.67 15.50
N LYS A 69 -9.83 9.84 16.55
CA LYS A 69 -10.08 11.17 17.14
C LYS A 69 -8.81 11.84 17.66
N ARG A 70 -7.91 11.07 18.30
CA ARG A 70 -6.63 11.59 18.79
C ARG A 70 -5.74 12.05 17.62
N VAL A 71 -5.64 11.23 16.58
CA VAL A 71 -4.83 11.55 15.39
C VAL A 71 -5.43 12.73 14.62
N ASN A 72 -6.75 12.77 14.41
CA ASN A 72 -7.43 13.91 13.75
C ASN A 72 -7.26 15.22 14.53
N LYS A 73 -7.12 15.17 15.86
CA LYS A 73 -6.76 16.36 16.64
C LYS A 73 -5.39 16.92 16.23
N GLN A 74 -4.43 16.07 15.90
CA GLN A 74 -3.11 16.50 15.41
C GLN A 74 -3.17 16.92 13.93
N LEU A 75 -3.86 16.14 13.08
CA LEU A 75 -4.03 16.47 11.65
C LEU A 75 -4.76 17.80 11.44
N SER A 76 -5.73 18.14 12.27
CA SER A 76 -6.47 19.41 12.14
C SER A 76 -5.59 20.65 12.33
N MET A 77 -4.44 20.53 13.00
CA MET A 77 -3.47 21.63 13.12
C MET A 77 -2.84 22.03 11.77
N ILE A 78 -2.86 21.12 10.79
CA ILE A 78 -2.38 21.33 9.42
C ILE A 78 -3.54 21.28 8.40
N GLY A 79 -4.78 21.39 8.86
CA GLY A 79 -5.95 21.42 7.98
C GLY A 79 -6.34 20.07 7.37
N LEU A 80 -5.90 18.95 7.96
CA LEU A 80 -6.24 17.60 7.50
C LEU A 80 -7.21 16.89 8.45
N GLU A 81 -7.95 15.94 7.88
CA GLU A 81 -8.79 15.00 8.61
C GLU A 81 -8.78 13.66 7.87
N TYR A 82 -8.84 12.54 8.62
CA TYR A 82 -8.98 11.20 8.06
C TYR A 82 -10.22 10.50 8.62
N ASN A 83 -11.05 9.97 7.74
CA ASN A 83 -12.33 9.34 8.03
C ASN A 83 -12.35 7.83 7.75
N GLY A 84 -11.47 7.32 6.89
CA GLY A 84 -11.30 5.90 6.64
C GLY A 84 -11.83 5.38 5.31
N SER A 85 -11.96 6.23 4.28
CA SER A 85 -12.41 5.82 2.94
C SER A 85 -11.28 5.42 1.98
N THR A 86 -10.08 5.97 2.14
CA THR A 86 -8.92 5.63 1.31
C THR A 86 -8.42 4.21 1.56
N LYS A 87 -8.16 3.47 0.49
CA LYS A 87 -7.51 2.15 0.52
C LYS A 87 -6.04 2.26 0.14
N VAL A 88 -5.26 1.28 0.58
CA VAL A 88 -3.84 1.17 0.24
C VAL A 88 -3.61 -0.17 -0.42
N LYS A 89 -3.01 -0.18 -1.62
CA LYS A 89 -2.60 -1.41 -2.30
C LYS A 89 -1.13 -1.36 -2.69
N HIS A 90 -0.44 -2.49 -2.62
CA HIS A 90 0.87 -2.65 -3.25
C HIS A 90 0.71 -2.80 -4.78
N ILE A 91 1.65 -2.26 -5.55
CA ILE A 91 1.59 -2.25 -7.02
C ILE A 91 1.46 -3.65 -7.62
N SER A 92 2.08 -4.68 -7.01
CA SER A 92 1.95 -6.04 -7.50
C SER A 92 0.51 -6.54 -7.41
N ARG A 93 -0.22 -6.15 -6.37
CA ARG A 93 -1.64 -6.49 -6.18
C ARG A 93 -2.50 -5.74 -7.19
N VAL A 94 -2.26 -4.44 -7.39
CA VAL A 94 -2.94 -3.63 -8.43
C VAL A 94 -2.75 -4.25 -9.82
N ILE A 95 -1.51 -4.59 -10.19
CA ILE A 95 -1.23 -5.22 -11.48
C ILE A 95 -1.92 -6.59 -11.60
N TYR A 96 -1.91 -7.38 -10.53
CA TYR A 96 -2.52 -8.71 -10.53
C TYR A 96 -4.05 -8.68 -10.62
N GLU A 97 -4.71 -7.85 -9.80
CA GLU A 97 -6.17 -7.76 -9.70
C GLU A 97 -6.77 -6.90 -10.82
N ASP A 98 -6.21 -5.72 -11.07
CA ASP A 98 -6.86 -4.69 -11.89
C ASP A 98 -6.41 -4.76 -13.37
N VAL A 99 -5.17 -5.16 -13.64
CA VAL A 99 -4.66 -5.37 -15.02
C VAL A 99 -4.83 -6.81 -15.47
N GLY A 100 -4.59 -7.76 -14.57
CA GLY A 100 -4.68 -9.20 -14.83
C GLY A 100 -3.53 -9.75 -15.68
N LEU A 101 -3.30 -11.06 -15.56
CA LEU A 101 -2.22 -11.76 -16.28
C LEU A 101 -2.34 -11.61 -17.80
N ASP A 102 -3.55 -11.65 -18.35
CA ASP A 102 -3.77 -11.45 -19.79
C ASP A 102 -3.47 -10.02 -20.24
N GLY A 103 -3.75 -9.03 -19.39
CA GLY A 103 -3.39 -7.64 -19.65
C GLY A 103 -1.88 -7.45 -19.72
N ILE A 104 -1.13 -8.13 -18.84
CA ILE A 104 0.33 -8.15 -18.86
C ILE A 104 0.83 -8.82 -20.16
N ARG A 105 0.37 -10.03 -20.48
CA ARG A 105 0.75 -10.76 -21.70
C ARG A 105 0.61 -9.92 -22.96
N LYS A 106 -0.51 -9.20 -23.09
CA LYS A 106 -0.79 -8.31 -24.23
C LYS A 106 0.14 -7.09 -24.27
N ALA A 107 0.66 -6.65 -23.14
CA ALA A 107 1.56 -5.49 -23.03
C ALA A 107 3.05 -5.84 -23.24
N VAL A 108 3.43 -7.12 -23.14
CA VAL A 108 4.82 -7.56 -23.31
C VAL A 108 5.29 -7.35 -24.76
N LYS A 109 6.25 -6.44 -24.94
CA LYS A 109 6.90 -6.20 -26.25
C LYS A 109 8.13 -7.04 -26.48
N ARG A 110 8.82 -7.42 -25.41
CA ARG A 110 10.04 -8.24 -25.43
C ARG A 110 9.97 -9.29 -24.32
N GLY A 111 9.82 -10.54 -24.73
CA GLY A 111 9.81 -11.66 -23.80
C GLY A 111 11.15 -11.83 -23.08
N LEU A 112 11.09 -12.12 -21.78
CA LEU A 112 12.24 -12.38 -20.92
C LEU A 112 12.36 -13.86 -20.52
N SER A 113 11.71 -14.77 -21.25
CA SER A 113 11.61 -16.21 -20.93
C SER A 113 12.96 -16.96 -20.84
N LYS A 114 14.05 -16.37 -21.32
CA LYS A 114 15.41 -16.92 -21.20
C LYS A 114 16.09 -16.57 -19.87
N LEU A 115 15.57 -15.61 -19.12
CA LEU A 115 16.08 -15.25 -17.80
C LEU A 115 15.51 -16.19 -16.75
N ARG A 116 16.33 -16.51 -15.75
CA ARG A 116 15.86 -17.19 -14.54
C ARG A 116 15.66 -16.13 -13.46
N ALA A 117 14.43 -16.00 -12.98
CA ALA A 117 14.08 -15.07 -11.91
C ALA A 117 13.41 -15.83 -10.76
N ALA A 118 13.78 -15.47 -9.54
CA ALA A 118 13.11 -15.94 -8.33
C ALA A 118 12.38 -14.74 -7.70
N PRO A 119 11.06 -14.81 -7.47
CA PRO A 119 10.34 -13.74 -6.82
C PRO A 119 10.81 -13.59 -5.36
N HIS A 120 11.14 -12.36 -4.97
CA HIS A 120 11.23 -11.97 -3.57
C HIS A 120 9.99 -11.14 -3.23
N TYR A 121 9.04 -11.73 -2.51
CA TYR A 121 7.74 -11.12 -2.23
C TYR A 121 7.81 -9.98 -1.20
N GLY A 122 8.83 -10.00 -0.33
CA GLY A 122 8.89 -9.14 0.85
C GLY A 122 7.89 -9.56 1.93
N CYS A 123 8.24 -9.37 3.21
CA CYS A 123 7.37 -9.75 4.32
C CYS A 123 6.12 -8.86 4.40
N HIS A 124 6.29 -7.54 4.29
CA HIS A 124 5.21 -6.57 4.50
C HIS A 124 4.16 -6.54 3.38
N SER A 125 4.44 -7.12 2.20
CA SER A 125 3.45 -7.21 1.11
C SER A 125 2.32 -8.21 1.40
N LEU A 126 2.61 -9.23 2.22
CA LEU A 126 1.71 -10.36 2.46
C LEU A 126 1.41 -10.59 3.95
N LYS A 127 2.27 -10.12 4.85
CA LYS A 127 2.15 -10.29 6.30
C LYS A 127 2.00 -8.91 6.98
N PRO A 128 1.15 -8.79 8.02
CA PRO A 128 0.24 -9.83 8.52
C PRO A 128 -0.95 -10.06 7.59
N ARG A 129 -1.49 -11.29 7.57
CA ARG A 129 -2.56 -11.71 6.64
C ARG A 129 -3.83 -10.86 6.76
N SER A 130 -4.13 -10.37 7.97
CA SER A 130 -5.28 -9.49 8.21
C SER A 130 -5.16 -8.16 7.48
N ILE A 131 -3.95 -7.64 7.32
CA ILE A 131 -3.67 -6.35 6.67
C ILE A 131 -3.58 -6.51 5.15
N SER A 132 -3.03 -7.63 4.67
CA SER A 132 -3.03 -7.96 3.24
C SER A 132 -4.37 -8.50 2.73
N GLU A 133 -5.40 -8.52 3.57
CA GLU A 133 -6.75 -9.04 3.26
C GLU A 133 -6.73 -10.47 2.71
N GLY A 134 -5.72 -11.26 3.05
CA GLY A 134 -5.54 -12.61 2.51
C GLY A 134 -5.29 -12.66 1.01
N PHE A 135 -4.69 -11.60 0.43
CA PHE A 135 -4.38 -11.49 -1.01
C PHE A 135 -3.62 -12.69 -1.59
N ASP A 136 -2.68 -13.26 -0.83
CA ASP A 136 -1.95 -14.48 -1.20
C ASP A 136 -1.63 -15.30 0.06
N GLU A 137 -1.26 -16.56 -0.12
CA GLU A 137 -0.83 -17.43 0.98
C GLU A 137 0.61 -17.10 1.39
N PRO A 138 0.88 -16.49 2.56
CA PRO A 138 2.21 -15.98 2.86
C PRO A 138 3.29 -17.06 3.01
N ASP A 139 2.89 -18.32 3.28
CA ASP A 139 3.83 -19.44 3.42
C ASP A 139 4.02 -20.23 2.12
N ASP A 140 3.17 -20.03 1.09
CA ASP A 140 3.35 -20.55 -0.26
C ASP A 140 2.81 -19.60 -1.35
N PRO A 141 3.38 -18.39 -1.49
CA PRO A 141 2.77 -17.34 -2.31
C PRO A 141 2.98 -17.58 -3.81
N LYS A 142 1.95 -17.28 -4.61
CA LYS A 142 1.93 -17.56 -6.06
C LYS A 142 1.82 -16.32 -6.95
N THR A 143 1.27 -15.23 -6.44
CA THR A 143 0.85 -14.07 -7.25
C THR A 143 2.02 -13.42 -7.99
N LEU A 144 3.11 -13.06 -7.31
CA LEU A 144 4.29 -12.46 -7.94
C LEU A 144 4.99 -13.44 -8.90
N HIS A 145 5.02 -14.73 -8.57
CA HIS A 145 5.53 -15.75 -9.48
C HIS A 145 4.73 -15.76 -10.79
N GLN A 146 3.40 -15.77 -10.69
CA GLN A 146 2.52 -15.74 -11.86
C GLN A 146 2.66 -14.44 -12.65
N LEU A 147 2.89 -13.29 -12.00
CA LEU A 147 3.18 -12.03 -12.68
C LEU A 147 4.49 -12.08 -13.49
N ILE A 148 5.56 -12.63 -12.90
CA ILE A 148 6.88 -12.72 -13.55
C ILE A 148 6.84 -13.65 -14.77
N TRP A 149 6.04 -14.72 -14.68
CA TRP A 149 5.93 -15.76 -15.72
C TRP A 149 4.64 -15.67 -16.54
N ALA A 150 3.95 -14.53 -16.51
CA ALA A 150 2.72 -14.28 -17.26
C ALA A 150 2.97 -14.33 -18.77
#